data_AF-A0A140K4U0-F1
#
_entry.id   AF-A0A140K4U0-F1
#
_cell.length_a   1.000
_cell.length_b   1.000
_cell.length_c   1.000
_cell.angle_alpha   90.00
_cell.angle_beta   90.00
_cell.angle_gamma   90.00
#
_symmetry.space_group_name_H-M   'P 1'
#
loop_
_entity.id
_entity.type
_entity.pdbx_description
1 polymer ?
#
loop_
_entity_poly.entity_id
_entity_poly.type
_entity_poly.pdbx_seq_one_letter_code
_entity_poly.pdbx_strand_id
1 'polypeptide(L)'
;MPKPTQAHLDRTIKKNQPLELKQKTLSQMQYYMGAKLIEVGVDPQSAIYRWSVKHKEDEQICILSAFWGESKKKLLSGEEPLTGAELIDCARANASSGIKKAAQLCGYSTDISAFQAALKQTSQEMGLSIESLKNLLDK
;
A
#
# COMPACT_ATOMS: atom_id res chain seq x y z
N MET A 1 1.41 -2.33 -28.44
CA MET A 1 1.52 -2.82 -27.05
C MET A 1 0.63 -1.94 -26.17
N PRO A 2 -0.15 -2.50 -25.24
CA PRO A 2 -0.88 -1.69 -24.26
C PRO A 2 0.11 -0.86 -23.45
N LYS A 3 -0.18 0.45 -23.27
CA LYS A 3 0.66 1.32 -22.44
C LYS A 3 0.59 0.83 -20.99
N PRO A 4 1.71 0.80 -20.24
CA PRO A 4 1.66 0.48 -18.83
C PRO A 4 0.77 1.49 -18.10
N THR A 5 -0.04 0.99 -17.17
CA THR A 5 -0.96 1.80 -16.34
C THR A 5 -0.60 1.78 -14.86
N GLN A 6 0.56 1.21 -14.53
CA GLN A 6 1.10 1.16 -13.18
C GLN A 6 2.63 1.17 -13.18
N ALA A 7 3.22 1.63 -12.07
CA ALA A 7 4.65 1.60 -11.81
C ALA A 7 4.91 1.21 -10.36
N HIS A 8 6.02 0.52 -10.12
CA HIS A 8 6.45 0.08 -8.79
C HIS A 8 7.89 0.54 -8.54
N LEU A 9 8.16 0.97 -7.32
CA LEU A 9 9.48 1.32 -6.83
C LEU A 9 9.67 0.73 -5.44
N ASP A 10 10.64 -0.15 -5.27
CA ASP A 10 10.96 -0.75 -3.98
C ASP A 10 12.31 -0.26 -3.43
N ARG A 11 12.41 -0.24 -2.10
CA ARG A 11 13.65 0.00 -1.35
C ARG A 11 13.69 -0.92 -0.15
N THR A 12 14.85 -1.53 0.07
CA THR A 12 15.16 -2.26 1.29
C THR A 12 15.69 -1.30 2.35
N ILE A 13 15.12 -1.40 3.55
CA ILE A 13 15.37 -0.53 4.69
C ILE A 13 15.65 -1.40 5.92
N LYS A 14 16.65 -1.07 6.73
CA LYS A 14 16.88 -1.79 7.99
C LYS A 14 15.80 -1.43 9.03
N LYS A 15 15.26 -2.42 9.74
CA LYS A 15 14.22 -2.20 10.75
C LYS A 15 14.72 -1.35 11.91
N ASN A 16 15.99 -1.48 12.28
CA ASN A 16 16.61 -0.76 13.40
C ASN A 16 17.16 0.63 13.01
N GLN A 17 17.09 1.05 11.74
CA GLN A 17 17.62 2.35 11.37
C GLN A 17 16.79 3.51 11.96
N PRO A 18 17.40 4.69 12.18
CA PRO A 18 16.71 5.86 12.71
C PRO A 18 15.47 6.25 11.89
N LEU A 19 14.42 6.72 12.58
CA LEU A 19 13.14 7.08 11.96
C LEU A 19 13.31 8.16 10.87
N GLU A 20 14.15 9.16 11.12
CA GLU A 20 14.45 10.23 10.17
C GLU A 20 15.03 9.70 8.86
N LEU A 21 15.92 8.71 8.94
CA LEU A 21 16.50 8.09 7.76
C LEU A 21 15.45 7.28 6.98
N LYS A 22 14.54 6.59 7.69
CA LYS A 22 13.40 5.92 7.05
C LYS A 22 12.54 6.93 6.30
N GLN A 23 12.14 8.01 6.96
CA GLN A 23 11.30 9.05 6.37
C GLN A 23 11.97 9.68 5.14
N LYS A 24 13.26 10.00 5.23
CA LYS A 24 14.04 10.52 4.10
C LYS A 24 14.02 9.56 2.90
N THR A 25 14.23 8.27 3.12
CA THR A 25 14.16 7.26 2.04
C THR A 25 12.77 7.21 1.42
N LEU A 26 11.71 7.21 2.23
CA LEU A 26 10.32 7.17 1.72
C LEU A 26 9.97 8.45 0.93
N SER A 27 10.41 9.63 1.39
CA SER A 27 10.24 10.88 0.64
C SER A 27 10.99 10.89 -0.69
N GLN A 28 12.22 10.34 -0.72
CA GLN A 28 12.96 10.18 -1.97
C GLN A 28 12.24 9.24 -2.94
N MET A 29 11.65 8.15 -2.45
CA MET A 29 10.86 7.26 -3.30
C MET A 29 9.67 7.97 -3.93
N GLN A 30 8.95 8.80 -3.17
CA GLN A 30 7.85 9.61 -3.70
C GLN A 30 8.32 10.58 -4.79
N TYR A 31 9.44 11.27 -4.56
CA TYR A 31 10.04 12.16 -5.54
C TYR A 31 10.40 11.44 -6.84
N TYR A 32 11.11 10.30 -6.76
CA TYR A 32 11.49 9.53 -7.94
C TYR A 32 10.29 8.92 -8.67
N MET A 33 9.26 8.50 -7.94
CA MET A 33 8.03 8.02 -8.57
C MET A 33 7.33 9.14 -9.34
N GLY A 34 7.25 10.35 -8.78
CA GLY A 34 6.70 11.51 -9.47
C GLY A 34 7.46 11.84 -10.77
N ALA A 35 8.79 11.82 -10.74
CA ALA A 35 9.62 12.01 -11.93
C ALA A 35 9.33 10.92 -12.99
N LYS A 36 9.28 9.64 -12.60
CA LYS A 36 8.93 8.54 -13.51
C LYS A 36 7.56 8.70 -14.15
N LEU A 37 6.57 9.20 -13.42
CA LEU A 37 5.24 9.44 -13.97
C LEU A 37 5.27 10.53 -15.05
N ILE A 38 6.03 11.60 -14.83
CA ILE A 38 6.21 12.68 -15.82
C ILE A 38 6.88 12.14 -17.09
N GLU A 39 7.90 11.29 -16.96
CA GLU A 39 8.58 10.67 -18.11
C GLU A 39 7.64 9.87 -19.02
N VAL A 40 6.61 9.24 -18.43
CA VAL A 40 5.60 8.47 -19.18
C VAL A 40 4.34 9.29 -19.52
N GLY A 41 4.38 10.61 -19.32
CA GLY A 41 3.30 11.54 -19.66
C GLY A 41 2.08 11.46 -18.73
N VAL A 42 2.28 11.07 -17.47
CA VAL A 42 1.24 10.97 -16.45
C VAL A 42 1.43 12.08 -15.42
N ASP A 43 0.36 12.85 -15.15
CA ASP A 43 0.34 13.83 -14.06
C ASP A 43 0.46 13.10 -12.71
N PRO A 44 1.52 13.34 -11.91
CA PRO A 44 1.70 12.71 -10.61
C PRO A 44 0.56 12.94 -9.62
N GLN A 45 -0.19 14.04 -9.74
CA GLN A 45 -1.33 14.35 -8.86
C GLN A 45 -2.57 13.52 -9.23
N SER A 46 -2.66 13.05 -10.48
CA SER A 46 -3.78 12.26 -10.96
C SER A 46 -3.70 10.77 -10.58
N ALA A 47 -2.50 10.30 -10.21
CA ALA A 47 -2.22 8.90 -9.88
C ALA A 47 -2.70 8.52 -8.47
N ILE A 48 -3.01 7.24 -8.28
CA ILE A 48 -3.21 6.66 -6.95
C ILE A 48 -1.91 6.01 -6.48
N TYR A 49 -1.50 6.32 -5.26
CA TYR A 49 -0.32 5.72 -4.64
C TYR A 49 -0.74 4.71 -3.56
N ARG A 50 -0.05 3.58 -3.53
CA ARG A 50 -0.18 2.54 -2.52
C ARG A 50 1.17 2.16 -1.97
N TRP A 51 1.30 2.18 -0.65
CA TRP A 51 2.42 1.57 0.03
C TRP A 51 2.13 0.11 0.37
N SER A 52 3.17 -0.72 0.30
CA SER A 52 3.20 -2.07 0.86
C SER A 52 4.56 -2.26 1.52
N VAL A 53 4.59 -2.89 2.69
CA VAL A 53 5.83 -3.13 3.44
C VAL A 53 5.94 -4.60 3.76
N LYS A 54 6.87 -5.29 3.09
CA LYS A 54 7.18 -6.70 3.39
C LYS A 54 8.24 -6.75 4.48
N HIS A 55 8.00 -7.51 5.54
CA HIS A 55 8.98 -7.71 6.60
C HIS A 55 9.88 -8.93 6.29
N LYS A 56 11.20 -8.73 6.35
CA LYS A 56 12.22 -9.79 6.46
C LYS A 56 12.83 -9.75 7.86
N GLU A 57 13.80 -10.58 8.23
CA GLU A 57 14.35 -10.67 9.59
C GLU A 57 14.77 -9.28 10.15
N ASP A 58 15.86 -8.71 9.66
CA ASP A 58 16.38 -7.39 10.08
C ASP A 58 16.03 -6.24 9.13
N GLU A 59 15.34 -6.56 8.04
CA GLU A 59 15.05 -5.62 6.96
C GLU A 59 13.56 -5.56 6.66
N GLN A 60 13.14 -4.47 6.03
CA GLN A 60 11.82 -4.32 5.45
C GLN A 60 11.95 -3.81 4.01
N ILE A 61 11.15 -4.37 3.12
CA ILE A 61 11.08 -3.94 1.73
C ILE A 61 9.85 -3.04 1.63
N CYS A 62 10.08 -1.75 1.46
CA CYS A 62 9.04 -0.76 1.24
C CYS A 62 8.80 -0.64 -0.27
N ILE A 63 7.57 -0.81 -0.71
CA ILE A 63 7.17 -0.75 -2.12
C ILE A 63 6.19 0.41 -2.27
N LEU A 64 6.54 1.39 -3.10
CA LEU A 64 5.66 2.45 -3.57
C LEU A 64 5.12 2.05 -4.95
N SER A 65 3.81 1.86 -5.04
CA SER A 65 3.11 1.61 -6.30
C SER A 65 2.32 2.85 -6.71
N ALA A 66 2.36 3.21 -7.98
CA ALA A 66 1.53 4.24 -8.59
C ALA A 66 0.61 3.61 -9.65
N PHE A 67 -0.66 4.00 -9.66
CA PHE A 67 -1.68 3.49 -10.58
C PHE A 67 -2.37 4.66 -11.31
N TRP A 68 -2.49 4.53 -12.63
CA TRP A 68 -3.23 5.44 -13.52
C TRP A 68 -4.06 4.62 -14.52
N GLY A 69 -4.83 5.27 -15.39
CA GLY A 69 -5.60 4.60 -16.44
C GLY A 69 -6.42 3.40 -15.96
N GLU A 70 -6.26 2.25 -16.63
CA GLU A 70 -7.00 1.02 -16.33
C GLU A 70 -6.65 0.41 -14.97
N SER A 71 -5.37 0.34 -14.57
CA SER A 71 -5.02 -0.16 -13.23
C SER A 71 -5.62 0.69 -12.11
N LYS A 72 -5.73 2.02 -12.30
CA LYS A 72 -6.44 2.89 -11.35
C LYS A 72 -7.93 2.54 -11.27
N LYS A 73 -8.60 2.36 -12.41
CA LYS A 73 -10.02 1.97 -12.43
C LYS A 73 -10.24 0.62 -11.74
N LYS A 74 -9.39 -0.36 -12.04
CA LYS A 74 -9.43 -1.71 -11.45
C LYS A 74 -9.23 -1.70 -9.94
N LEU A 75 -8.26 -0.90 -9.45
CA LEU A 75 -8.07 -0.72 -8.01
C LEU A 75 -9.31 -0.12 -7.34
N LEU A 76 -9.96 0.83 -8.01
CA LEU A 76 -11.15 1.52 -7.50
C LEU A 76 -12.45 0.71 -7.67
N SER A 77 -12.50 -0.29 -8.56
CA SER A 77 -13.69 -1.12 -8.75
C SER A 77 -13.92 -2.06 -7.57
N GLY A 78 -12.85 -2.48 -6.91
CA GLY A 78 -12.91 -3.44 -5.82
C GLY A 78 -12.99 -4.90 -6.28
N GLU A 79 -12.76 -5.16 -7.57
CA GLU A 79 -12.86 -6.50 -8.17
C GLU A 79 -11.65 -7.39 -7.83
N GLU A 80 -10.52 -6.79 -7.42
CA GLU A 80 -9.30 -7.51 -7.04
C GLU A 80 -8.81 -7.05 -5.65
N PRO A 81 -9.53 -7.42 -4.58
CA PRO A 81 -9.07 -7.17 -3.23
C PRO A 81 -7.78 -7.94 -2.94
N LEU A 82 -6.85 -7.30 -2.25
CA LEU A 82 -5.68 -7.99 -1.72
C LEU A 82 -6.10 -8.98 -0.65
N THR A 83 -5.39 -10.11 -0.58
CA THR A 83 -5.60 -11.15 0.42
C THR A 83 -4.28 -11.57 1.06
N GLY A 84 -4.35 -12.34 2.16
CA GLY A 84 -3.16 -12.90 2.80
C GLY A 84 -2.15 -11.84 3.25
N ALA A 85 -0.86 -12.18 3.18
CA ALA A 85 0.22 -11.28 3.63
C ALA A 85 0.20 -9.91 2.92
N GLU A 86 -0.20 -9.86 1.63
CA GLU A 86 -0.25 -8.60 0.89
C GLU A 86 -1.32 -7.64 1.42
N LEU A 87 -2.44 -8.17 1.89
CA LEU A 87 -3.48 -7.39 2.56
C LEU A 87 -2.95 -6.77 3.85
N ILE A 88 -2.25 -7.57 4.67
CA ILE A 88 -1.66 -7.09 5.93
C ILE A 88 -0.59 -6.02 5.67
N ASP A 89 0.30 -6.28 4.72
CA ASP A 89 1.39 -5.35 4.36
C ASP A 89 0.84 -4.03 3.79
N CYS A 90 -0.23 -4.10 2.98
CA CYS A 90 -0.95 -2.93 2.49
C CYS A 90 -1.64 -2.17 3.63
N ALA A 91 -2.42 -2.86 4.45
CA ALA A 91 -3.21 -2.23 5.49
C ALA A 91 -2.34 -1.51 6.52
N ARG A 92 -1.25 -2.16 6.98
CA ARG A 92 -0.29 -1.54 7.91
C ARG A 92 0.35 -0.30 7.30
N ALA A 93 0.81 -0.41 6.05
CA ALA A 93 1.51 0.68 5.38
C ALA A 93 0.62 1.91 5.12
N ASN A 94 -0.69 1.74 5.06
CA ASN A 94 -1.65 2.82 4.76
C ASN A 94 -2.58 3.15 5.94
N ALA A 95 -2.34 2.60 7.14
CA ALA A 95 -3.22 2.77 8.29
C ALA A 95 -3.40 4.23 8.73
N SER A 96 -2.33 5.04 8.63
CA SER A 96 -2.35 6.47 8.98
C SER A 96 -3.25 7.31 8.06
N SER A 97 -3.60 6.80 6.87
CA SER A 97 -4.51 7.47 5.91
C SER A 97 -5.99 7.25 6.26
N GLY A 98 -6.29 6.48 7.30
CA GLY A 98 -7.64 6.15 7.75
C GLY A 98 -8.28 4.98 7.00
N ILE A 99 -9.26 4.36 7.66
CA ILE A 99 -9.87 3.08 7.22
C ILE A 99 -10.42 3.10 5.80
N LYS A 100 -11.14 4.17 5.40
CA LYS A 100 -11.71 4.28 4.04
C LYS A 100 -10.63 4.25 2.97
N LYS A 101 -9.53 4.97 3.21
CA LYS A 101 -8.43 5.04 2.24
C LYS A 101 -7.64 3.74 2.23
N ALA A 102 -7.39 3.14 3.40
CA ALA A 102 -6.75 1.84 3.50
C ALA A 102 -7.55 0.75 2.76
N ALA A 103 -8.87 0.67 2.98
CA ALA A 103 -9.75 -0.28 2.28
C ALA A 103 -9.68 -0.10 0.75
N GLN A 104 -9.81 1.15 0.27
CA GLN A 104 -9.68 1.47 -1.15
C GLN A 104 -8.32 1.04 -1.72
N LEU A 105 -7.22 1.36 -1.04
CA LEU A 105 -5.87 1.03 -1.51
C LEU A 105 -5.59 -0.48 -1.48
N CYS A 106 -6.21 -1.21 -0.56
CA CYS A 106 -6.09 -2.66 -0.51
C CYS A 106 -7.11 -3.37 -1.43
N GLY A 107 -7.79 -2.63 -2.32
CA GLY A 107 -8.62 -3.19 -3.38
C GLY A 107 -10.05 -3.53 -2.95
N TYR A 108 -10.55 -2.96 -1.85
CA TYR A 108 -11.93 -3.16 -1.39
C TYR A 108 -12.87 -2.02 -1.80
N SER A 109 -12.37 -1.03 -2.56
CA SER A 109 -13.14 0.16 -2.93
C SER A 109 -13.81 0.83 -1.72
N THR A 110 -15.14 0.80 -1.61
CA THR A 110 -15.92 1.34 -0.49
C THR A 110 -16.41 0.26 0.50
N ASP A 111 -16.11 -1.01 0.27
CA ASP A 111 -16.54 -2.13 1.13
C ASP A 111 -15.61 -2.29 2.34
N ILE A 112 -15.84 -1.43 3.33
CA ILE A 112 -15.09 -1.43 4.59
C ILE A 112 -15.35 -2.71 5.38
N SER A 113 -16.58 -3.23 5.35
CA SER A 113 -16.97 -4.43 6.09
C SER A 113 -16.21 -5.66 5.59
N ALA A 114 -16.14 -5.85 4.27
CA ALA A 114 -15.34 -6.93 3.68
C ALA A 114 -13.84 -6.76 3.96
N PHE A 115 -13.33 -5.52 3.89
CA PHE A 115 -11.93 -5.21 4.23
C PHE A 115 -11.59 -5.61 5.68
N GLN A 116 -12.42 -5.20 6.64
CA GLN A 116 -12.22 -5.52 8.05
C GLN A 116 -12.37 -7.02 8.32
N ALA A 117 -13.35 -7.68 7.70
CA ALA A 117 -13.54 -9.12 7.83
C ALA A 117 -12.31 -9.89 7.34
N ALA A 118 -11.83 -9.57 6.14
CA ALA A 118 -10.64 -10.17 5.57
C ALA A 118 -9.38 -9.88 6.41
N LEU A 119 -9.22 -8.66 6.91
CA LEU A 119 -8.11 -8.32 7.80
C LEU A 119 -8.12 -9.13 9.10
N LYS A 120 -9.28 -9.27 9.73
CA LYS A 120 -9.43 -10.07 10.96
C LYS A 120 -9.09 -11.52 10.68
N GLN A 121 -9.66 -12.09 9.62
CA GLN A 121 -9.43 -13.47 9.22
C GLN A 121 -7.94 -13.72 8.95
N THR A 122 -7.31 -12.93 8.08
CA THR A 122 -5.90 -13.10 7.74
C THR A 122 -4.98 -12.87 8.95
N SER A 123 -5.31 -11.93 9.83
CA SER A 123 -4.52 -11.73 11.07
C SER A 123 -4.56 -12.97 11.97
N GLN A 124 -5.72 -13.62 12.10
CA GLN A 124 -5.90 -14.85 12.87
C GLN A 124 -5.15 -16.02 12.22
N GLU A 125 -5.31 -16.22 10.91
CA GLU A 125 -4.63 -17.28 10.16
C GLU A 125 -3.11 -17.19 10.24
N MET A 126 -2.57 -15.97 10.30
CA MET A 126 -1.13 -15.71 10.38
C MET A 126 -0.59 -15.62 11.81
N GLY A 127 -1.44 -15.79 12.84
CA GLY A 127 -1.03 -15.67 14.25
C GLY A 127 -0.50 -14.28 14.63
N LEU A 128 -0.94 -13.23 13.93
CA LEU A 128 -0.47 -11.86 14.14
C LEU A 128 -1.30 -11.13 15.20
N SER A 129 -0.64 -10.35 16.06
CA SER A 129 -1.37 -9.47 16.98
C SER A 129 -2.11 -8.36 16.22
N ILE A 130 -3.43 -8.35 16.40
CA ILE A 130 -4.38 -7.38 15.86
C ILE A 130 -4.12 -5.96 16.38
N GLU A 131 -3.37 -5.81 17.48
CA GLU A 131 -3.12 -4.52 18.13
C GLU A 131 -2.47 -3.49 17.19
N SER A 132 -1.60 -3.94 16.28
CA SER A 132 -0.99 -3.10 15.23
C SER A 132 -1.99 -2.56 14.18
N LEU A 133 -3.19 -3.14 14.12
CA LEU A 133 -4.26 -2.83 13.15
C LEU A 133 -5.50 -2.25 13.82
N LYS A 134 -5.46 -1.98 15.13
CA LYS A 134 -6.62 -1.55 15.93
C LYS A 134 -7.36 -0.35 15.31
N ASN A 135 -6.61 0.65 14.83
CA ASN A 135 -7.16 1.84 14.17
C ASN A 135 -7.93 1.56 12.86
N LEU A 136 -7.79 0.37 12.29
CA LEU A 136 -8.50 -0.10 11.10
C LEU A 136 -9.66 -1.05 11.42
N LEU A 137 -9.75 -1.53 12.67
CA LEU A 137 -10.70 -2.56 13.07
C LEU A 137 -11.73 -2.06 14.10
N ASP A 138 -11.41 -0.99 14.82
CA ASP A 138 -12.28 -0.36 15.82
C ASP A 138 -12.97 0.87 15.21
N LYS A 139 -14.03 0.66 14.42
CA LYS A 139 -15.06 1.65 14.09
C LYS A 139 -16.37 0.96 13.76
#